data_AF-A0A953D1M0-F1
#
_entry.id   AF-A0A953D1M0-F1
#
_cell.length_a   1.000
_cell.length_b   1.000
_cell.length_c   1.000
_cell.angle_alpha   90.00
_cell.angle_beta   90.00
_cell.angle_gamma   90.00
#
_symmetry.space_group_name_H-M   'P 1'
#
loop_
_entity.id
_entity.type
_entity.pdbx_description
1 polymer ?
#
loop_
_entity_poly.entity_id
_entity_poly.type
_entity_poly.pdbx_seq_one_letter_code
_entity_poly.pdbx_strand_id
1 'polypeptide(L)'
;MEFPDYRWQRLALSLQCTFVHRARKAHPVSVLEAIVKGIGEAAGMAAPAQRSVFRWPFQRATRMQLAQGQTLDLEILLFGTDVAGALCWREQALRYFDPGAPGRNFRVVAAGLPREASFVDLLAGQGTQPESDEIALDFLTPLGFTRTPGYDRAWLDGPGLGRAMQHRLRRLFGAEPSLPPWPEVLPGYWKYCEIEHAARSQPGQKYLNGCVGPLLLRGANLADWWPWLRLFEQVGMGAQISFGQGLFRLHGASTPVLDPRLFDSNRIARVIERMAERHPELPGQLSAAGWPGDANACALAISRCLREGWPPRPARAAERPDGSTRQPESAAGADLVLHTHLAQLLGEALDRLVSTGSIGHRKDRMRADAADPVQAALAQGYTRVLEFELADIYPALDWARLEPRLDALLPRRDQHLRRTLSACLQSASSGGAGEPPAPARGLPPGSPLLPLLGQLCLDDFDRRLAAVAPGARIVRHAGHFTLLADKGGSAQALREQAGKAAAAAGLALEPGQKARRAPVDGSEYPGPPPVPSYQAHTEP
;
A
#
# COMPACT_ATOMS: atom_id res chain seq x y z
N MET A 1 1.07 -29.74 -13.07
CA MET A 1 0.07 -28.83 -13.67
C MET A 1 0.48 -28.68 -15.13
N GLU A 2 -0.36 -29.11 -16.08
CA GLU A 2 -0.09 -28.83 -17.50
C GLU A 2 -0.42 -27.37 -17.77
N PHE A 3 0.56 -26.63 -18.32
CA PHE A 3 0.36 -25.24 -18.69
C PHE A 3 -0.18 -25.14 -20.12
N PRO A 4 -1.10 -24.20 -20.40
CA PRO A 4 -1.59 -23.98 -21.75
C PRO A 4 -0.49 -23.48 -22.69
N ASP A 5 -0.52 -23.93 -23.94
CA ASP A 5 0.41 -23.51 -25.00
C ASP A 5 0.02 -22.14 -25.58
N TYR A 6 0.16 -21.10 -24.76
CA TYR A 6 -0.06 -19.72 -25.21
C TYR A 6 1.10 -19.24 -26.07
N ARG A 7 0.79 -18.72 -27.26
CA ARG A 7 1.78 -18.24 -28.23
C ARG A 7 1.51 -16.82 -28.68
N TRP A 8 2.58 -16.08 -28.98
CA TRP A 8 2.52 -14.74 -29.55
C TRP A 8 3.79 -14.45 -30.36
N GLN A 9 3.72 -13.50 -31.28
CA GLN A 9 4.89 -13.00 -32.01
C GLN A 9 5.48 -11.81 -31.25
N ARG A 10 6.81 -11.74 -31.19
CA ARG A 10 7.56 -10.62 -30.61
C ARG A 10 8.54 -10.03 -31.62
N LEU A 11 8.65 -8.72 -31.67
CA LEU A 11 9.67 -8.02 -32.47
C LEU A 11 10.15 -6.75 -31.76
N ALA A 12 11.42 -6.40 -31.97
CA ALA A 12 12.01 -5.18 -31.45
C ALA A 12 11.81 -4.02 -32.44
N LEU A 13 11.48 -2.83 -31.93
CA LEU A 13 11.32 -1.60 -32.71
C LEU A 13 12.01 -0.44 -31.98
N SER A 14 13.06 0.12 -32.57
CA SER A 14 13.77 1.28 -32.04
C SER A 14 13.32 2.54 -32.76
N LEU A 15 12.75 3.49 -32.01
CA LEU A 15 12.24 4.75 -32.52
C LEU A 15 13.08 5.91 -32.00
N GLN A 16 13.64 6.73 -32.89
CA GLN A 16 14.29 7.97 -32.49
C GLN A 16 13.32 9.14 -32.59
N CYS A 17 13.18 9.88 -31.50
CA CYS A 17 12.36 11.08 -31.45
C CYS A 17 13.04 12.21 -32.25
N THR A 18 12.49 12.55 -33.42
CA THR A 18 13.03 13.59 -34.30
C THR A 18 12.64 14.99 -33.87
N PHE A 19 11.50 15.13 -33.19
CA PHE A 19 10.99 16.42 -32.71
C PHE A 19 10.07 16.29 -31.49
N VAL A 20 10.35 17.12 -30.48
CA VAL A 20 9.47 17.30 -29.31
C VAL A 20 8.95 18.73 -29.34
N HIS A 21 7.64 18.90 -29.56
CA HIS A 21 7.02 20.21 -29.51
C HIS A 21 7.02 20.73 -28.07
N ARG A 22 7.54 21.94 -27.82
CA ARG A 22 7.65 22.52 -26.45
C ARG A 22 6.30 22.61 -25.72
N ALA A 23 5.20 22.80 -26.44
CA ALA A 23 3.84 22.82 -25.87
C ALA A 23 3.13 21.45 -25.85
N ARG A 24 3.83 20.33 -26.11
CA ARG A 24 3.19 19.00 -26.15
C ARG A 24 2.77 18.59 -24.74
N LYS A 25 1.46 18.50 -24.51
CA LYS A 25 0.86 18.06 -23.23
C LYS A 25 0.61 16.54 -23.14
N ALA A 26 0.94 15.79 -24.19
CA ALA A 26 0.65 14.36 -24.26
C ALA A 26 1.75 13.53 -23.57
N HIS A 27 1.35 12.62 -22.69
CA HIS A 27 2.28 11.69 -22.05
C HIS A 27 2.90 10.74 -23.09
N PRO A 28 4.21 10.40 -22.98
CA PRO A 28 4.90 9.54 -23.95
C PRO A 28 4.20 8.21 -24.22
N VAL A 29 3.70 7.54 -23.17
CA VAL A 29 2.95 6.28 -23.30
C VAL A 29 1.73 6.42 -24.21
N SER A 30 0.98 7.52 -24.09
CA SER A 30 -0.20 7.77 -24.94
C SER A 30 0.18 8.03 -26.41
N VAL A 31 1.37 8.60 -26.65
CA VAL A 31 1.90 8.80 -28.00
C VAL A 31 2.31 7.47 -28.62
N LEU A 32 3.03 6.63 -27.88
CA LEU A 32 3.43 5.30 -28.31
C LEU A 32 2.23 4.40 -28.58
N GLU A 33 1.21 4.49 -27.73
CA GLU A 33 -0.07 3.80 -27.93
C GLU A 33 -0.70 4.15 -29.29
N ALA A 34 -0.82 5.44 -29.60
CA ALA A 34 -1.41 5.87 -30.85
C ALA A 34 -0.60 5.39 -32.07
N ILE A 35 0.73 5.36 -31.95
CA ILE A 35 1.63 4.82 -32.98
C ILE A 35 1.40 3.33 -33.19
N VAL A 36 1.47 2.52 -32.13
CA VAL A 36 1.36 1.05 -32.21
C VAL A 36 -0.03 0.64 -32.71
N LYS A 37 -1.08 1.35 -32.28
CA LYS A 37 -2.43 1.16 -32.77
C LYS A 37 -2.56 1.51 -34.26
N GLY A 38 -2.03 2.66 -34.68
CA GLY A 38 -2.09 3.10 -36.08
C GLY A 38 -1.34 2.16 -37.03
N ILE A 39 -0.18 1.64 -36.61
CA ILE A 39 0.56 0.62 -37.37
C ILE A 39 -0.27 -0.67 -37.49
N GLY A 40 -0.91 -1.10 -36.39
CA GLY A 40 -1.78 -2.28 -36.42
C GLY A 40 -2.96 -2.13 -37.37
N GLU A 41 -3.62 -0.96 -37.38
CA GLU A 41 -4.71 -0.64 -38.31
C GLU A 41 -4.22 -0.65 -39.77
N ALA A 42 -3.06 -0.05 -40.06
CA ALA A 42 -2.46 -0.06 -41.39
C ALA A 42 -2.03 -1.48 -41.85
N ALA A 43 -1.68 -2.34 -40.91
CA ALA A 43 -1.35 -3.75 -41.17
C ALA A 43 -2.58 -4.65 -41.33
N GLY A 44 -3.79 -4.08 -41.25
CA GLY A 44 -5.04 -4.83 -41.37
C GLY A 44 -5.36 -5.70 -40.15
N MET A 45 -4.78 -5.40 -38.97
CA MET A 45 -5.04 -6.18 -37.77
C MET A 45 -6.51 -6.07 -37.35
N ALA A 46 -7.22 -7.19 -37.34
CA ALA A 46 -8.65 -7.22 -37.04
C ALA A 46 -8.92 -7.46 -35.54
N ALA A 47 -9.39 -6.43 -34.85
CA ALA A 47 -9.99 -6.60 -33.54
C ALA A 47 -11.33 -7.36 -33.62
N PRO A 48 -11.65 -8.37 -32.76
CA PRO A 48 -10.93 -8.71 -31.55
C PRO A 48 -9.86 -9.80 -31.64
N ALA A 49 -9.76 -10.49 -32.78
CA ALA A 49 -8.91 -11.66 -32.97
C ALA A 49 -7.41 -11.34 -32.90
N GLN A 50 -7.01 -10.16 -33.39
CA GLN A 50 -5.62 -9.71 -33.41
C GLN A 50 -5.41 -8.53 -32.49
N ARG A 51 -4.28 -8.55 -31.77
CA ARG A 51 -3.92 -7.58 -30.73
C ARG A 51 -2.46 -7.23 -30.75
N SER A 52 -2.16 -5.96 -30.50
CA SER A 52 -0.80 -5.48 -30.24
C SER A 52 -0.68 -4.96 -28.82
N VAL A 53 0.45 -5.25 -28.19
CA VAL A 53 0.89 -4.70 -26.90
C VAL A 53 2.32 -4.23 -27.09
N PHE A 54 2.68 -3.09 -26.52
CA PHE A 54 4.06 -2.63 -26.52
C PHE A 54 4.61 -2.55 -25.10
N ARG A 55 5.94 -2.71 -25.00
CA ARG A 55 6.72 -2.49 -23.79
C ARG A 55 8.02 -1.77 -24.13
N TRP A 56 8.72 -1.28 -23.11
CA TRP A 56 10.00 -0.58 -23.22
C TRP A 56 10.93 -1.04 -22.08
N PRO A 57 12.18 -0.55 -21.93
CA PRO A 57 13.21 -1.09 -21.02
C PRO A 57 12.97 -0.88 -19.52
N PHE A 58 11.74 -1.08 -19.05
CA PHE A 58 11.33 -1.05 -17.65
C PHE A 58 11.63 0.28 -16.92
N GLN A 59 11.61 1.41 -17.64
CA GLN A 59 11.50 2.74 -17.02
C GLN A 59 10.06 2.94 -16.50
N ARG A 60 9.87 3.47 -15.29
CA ARG A 60 8.51 3.81 -14.81
C ARG A 60 7.87 4.85 -15.73
N ALA A 61 6.61 4.64 -16.12
CA ALA A 61 5.85 5.57 -16.94
C ALA A 61 5.83 6.97 -16.34
N THR A 62 5.72 7.09 -15.00
CA THR A 62 5.74 8.36 -14.26
C THR A 62 7.02 9.18 -14.41
N ARG A 63 8.11 8.56 -14.89
CA ARG A 63 9.41 9.21 -15.14
C ARG A 63 9.76 9.27 -16.63
N MET A 64 8.87 8.79 -17.49
CA MET A 64 9.14 8.74 -18.92
C MET A 64 9.06 10.16 -19.49
N GLN A 65 10.16 10.61 -20.06
CA GLN A 65 10.25 11.89 -20.78
C GLN A 65 10.82 11.63 -22.17
N LEU A 66 10.38 12.42 -23.14
CA LEU A 66 10.89 12.38 -24.50
C LEU A 66 11.75 13.60 -24.74
N ALA A 67 12.98 13.38 -25.18
CA ALA A 67 13.88 14.41 -25.67
C ALA A 67 14.13 14.24 -27.17
N GLN A 68 14.37 15.35 -27.87
CA GLN A 68 14.79 15.30 -29.27
C GLN A 68 16.13 14.56 -29.39
N GLY A 69 16.24 13.67 -30.38
CA GLY A 69 17.40 12.81 -30.60
C GLY A 69 17.42 11.55 -29.74
N GLN A 70 16.55 11.43 -28.73
CA GLN A 70 16.47 10.24 -27.88
C GLN A 70 15.92 9.04 -28.67
N THR A 71 16.57 7.89 -28.52
CA THR A 71 16.07 6.61 -29.04
C THR A 71 15.30 5.87 -27.95
N LEU A 72 14.15 5.32 -28.31
CA LEU A 72 13.30 4.47 -27.49
C LEU A 72 13.29 3.08 -28.09
N ASP A 73 13.72 2.09 -27.31
CA ASP A 73 13.62 0.69 -27.71
C ASP A 73 12.31 0.11 -27.22
N LEU A 74 11.50 -0.38 -28.14
CA LEU A 74 10.22 -1.02 -27.84
C LEU A 74 10.30 -2.49 -28.18
N GLU A 75 9.65 -3.32 -27.38
CA GLU A 75 9.27 -4.68 -27.78
C GLU A 75 7.77 -4.68 -28.05
N ILE A 76 7.40 -5.15 -29.23
CA ILE A 76 6.03 -5.24 -29.71
C ILE A 76 5.62 -6.71 -29.67
N LEU A 77 4.50 -6.97 -29.01
CA LEU A 77 3.90 -8.29 -28.86
C LEU A 77 2.62 -8.33 -29.68
N LEU A 78 2.51 -9.30 -30.59
CA LEU A 78 1.37 -9.49 -31.48
C LEU A 78 0.70 -10.83 -31.16
N PHE A 79 -0.56 -10.78 -30.78
CA PHE A 79 -1.38 -11.95 -30.40
C PHE A 79 -2.38 -12.26 -31.51
N GLY A 80 -2.72 -13.55 -31.65
CA GLY A 80 -3.60 -14.03 -32.73
C GLY A 80 -3.05 -13.78 -34.13
N THR A 81 -1.73 -13.57 -34.23
CA THR A 81 -1.02 -13.18 -35.46
C THR A 81 0.07 -14.21 -35.71
N ASP A 82 0.16 -14.72 -36.93
CA ASP A 82 1.22 -15.60 -37.37
C ASP A 82 2.47 -14.81 -37.81
N VAL A 83 3.51 -15.53 -38.23
CA VAL A 83 4.76 -14.88 -38.68
C VAL A 83 4.54 -13.97 -39.89
N ALA A 84 3.63 -14.33 -40.81
CA ALA A 84 3.33 -13.54 -42.00
C ALA A 84 2.66 -12.21 -41.63
N GLY A 85 1.65 -12.25 -40.75
CA GLY A 85 1.01 -11.06 -40.21
C GLY A 85 1.97 -10.18 -39.41
N ALA A 86 2.90 -10.78 -38.65
CA ALA A 86 3.92 -10.03 -37.93
C ALA A 86 4.94 -9.35 -38.85
N LEU A 87 5.30 -10.00 -39.97
CA LEU A 87 6.13 -9.39 -41.02
C LEU A 87 5.41 -8.23 -41.71
N CYS A 88 4.11 -8.36 -41.99
CA CYS A 88 3.28 -7.27 -42.50
C CYS A 88 3.26 -6.09 -41.52
N TRP A 89 3.03 -6.35 -40.22
CA TRP A 89 3.06 -5.31 -39.19
C TRP A 89 4.38 -4.56 -39.18
N ARG A 90 5.50 -5.28 -39.24
CA ARG A 90 6.85 -4.71 -39.30
C ARG A 90 7.05 -3.84 -40.54
N GLU A 91 6.58 -4.28 -41.70
CA GLU A 91 6.67 -3.49 -42.93
C GLU A 91 5.88 -2.18 -42.83
N GLN A 92 4.67 -2.23 -42.25
CA GLN A 92 3.89 -1.02 -42.01
C GLN A 92 4.57 -0.10 -40.99
N ALA A 93 5.20 -0.64 -39.95
CA ALA A 93 5.96 0.16 -38.98
C ALA A 93 7.09 0.97 -39.63
N LEU A 94 7.77 0.41 -40.64
CA LEU A 94 8.82 1.09 -41.39
C LEU A 94 8.29 2.25 -42.23
N ARG A 95 7.08 2.11 -42.78
CA ARG A 95 6.42 3.12 -43.62
C ARG A 95 5.62 4.17 -42.83
N TYR A 96 5.20 3.84 -41.61
CA TYR A 96 4.32 4.67 -40.79
C TYR A 96 4.88 6.07 -40.51
N PHE A 97 6.20 6.24 -40.54
CA PHE A 97 6.88 7.49 -40.21
C PHE A 97 7.32 8.30 -41.44
N ASP A 98 6.97 7.86 -42.66
CA ASP A 98 7.34 8.53 -43.90
C ASP A 98 6.67 9.91 -44.06
N PRO A 99 7.25 10.83 -44.85
CA PRO A 99 6.67 12.15 -45.12
C PRO A 99 5.26 12.03 -45.71
N GLY A 100 4.24 12.45 -44.95
CA GLY A 100 2.83 12.34 -45.32
C GLY A 100 2.02 11.47 -44.36
N ALA A 101 2.65 10.54 -43.64
CA ALA A 101 2.00 9.62 -42.72
C ALA A 101 1.79 10.19 -41.29
N PRO A 102 0.89 9.60 -40.47
CA PRO A 102 0.74 9.94 -39.06
C PRO A 102 1.99 9.54 -38.26
N GLY A 103 2.55 10.39 -37.38
CA GLY A 103 3.67 10.00 -36.50
C GLY A 103 5.02 10.69 -36.75
N ARG A 104 5.08 11.72 -37.61
CA ARG A 104 6.24 12.54 -38.04
C ARG A 104 7.30 12.96 -36.99
N ASN A 105 7.02 12.78 -35.71
CA ASN A 105 7.92 13.13 -34.60
C ASN A 105 8.89 12.00 -34.22
N PHE A 106 8.83 10.86 -34.91
CA PHE A 106 9.74 9.75 -34.75
C PHE A 106 10.23 9.27 -36.12
N ARG A 107 11.36 8.58 -36.11
CA ARG A 107 11.85 7.76 -37.23
C ARG A 107 12.26 6.39 -36.71
N VAL A 108 12.13 5.37 -37.54
CA VAL A 108 12.63 4.02 -37.20
C VAL A 108 14.14 4.01 -37.34
N VAL A 109 14.84 3.58 -36.29
CA VAL A 109 16.28 3.34 -36.30
C VAL A 109 16.57 1.87 -36.58
N ALA A 110 15.79 0.98 -35.98
CA ALA A 110 15.92 -0.45 -36.17
C ALA A 110 14.55 -1.13 -36.01
N ALA A 111 14.33 -2.19 -36.79
CA ALA A 111 13.17 -3.06 -36.66
C ALA A 111 13.61 -4.53 -36.83
N GLY A 112 13.61 -5.27 -35.72
CA GLY A 112 13.99 -6.68 -35.68
C GLY A 112 13.00 -7.57 -36.42
N LEU A 113 13.44 -8.79 -36.78
CA LEU A 113 12.55 -9.80 -37.34
C LEU A 113 11.61 -10.36 -36.26
N PRO A 114 10.35 -10.70 -36.60
CA PRO A 114 9.46 -11.40 -35.69
C PRO A 114 10.05 -12.73 -35.23
N ARG A 115 9.82 -13.05 -33.96
CA ARG A 115 10.14 -14.34 -33.35
C ARG A 115 8.90 -14.82 -32.61
N GLU A 116 8.60 -16.11 -32.74
CA GLU A 116 7.57 -16.73 -31.91
C GLU A 116 8.07 -16.82 -30.45
N ALA A 117 7.16 -16.56 -29.52
CA ALA A 117 7.32 -16.83 -28.11
C ALA A 117 6.14 -17.67 -27.64
N SER A 118 6.41 -18.62 -26.75
CA SER A 118 5.40 -19.43 -26.13
C SER A 118 5.53 -19.42 -24.60
N PHE A 119 4.43 -19.71 -23.91
CA PHE A 119 4.44 -19.85 -22.47
C PHE A 119 5.27 -21.07 -22.05
N VAL A 120 5.24 -22.16 -22.82
CA VAL A 120 6.04 -23.36 -22.54
C VAL A 120 7.54 -23.06 -22.62
N ASP A 121 7.99 -22.39 -23.69
CA ASP A 121 9.40 -22.02 -23.85
C ASP A 121 9.85 -21.02 -22.78
N LEU A 122 8.96 -20.10 -22.38
CA LEU A 122 9.21 -19.18 -21.29
C LEU A 122 9.48 -19.92 -19.98
N LEU A 123 8.80 -21.05 -19.72
CA LEU A 123 9.01 -21.85 -18.53
C LEU A 123 10.24 -22.77 -18.64
N ALA A 124 10.53 -23.30 -19.82
CA ALA A 124 11.67 -24.20 -20.05
C ALA A 124 13.03 -23.51 -19.90
N GLY A 125 13.10 -22.20 -20.18
CA GLY A 125 14.35 -21.43 -20.13
C GLY A 125 14.75 -20.87 -18.76
N GLN A 126 14.05 -21.19 -17.66
CA GLN A 126 14.22 -20.48 -16.37
C GLN A 126 14.50 -21.38 -15.17
N GLY A 127 15.37 -20.87 -14.28
CA GLY A 127 15.66 -21.43 -12.95
C GLY A 127 14.65 -21.03 -11.87
N THR A 128 14.68 -21.83 -10.82
CA THR A 128 13.86 -21.99 -9.59
C THR A 128 12.72 -21.02 -9.24
N GLN A 129 11.69 -21.65 -8.66
CA GLN A 129 10.61 -21.10 -7.82
C GLN A 129 11.05 -19.93 -6.91
N PRO A 130 10.11 -19.09 -6.45
CA PRO A 130 10.43 -18.00 -5.53
C PRO A 130 11.18 -18.53 -4.31
N GLU A 131 12.33 -17.93 -4.00
CA GLU A 131 13.19 -18.28 -2.85
C GLU A 131 12.61 -17.82 -1.51
N SER A 132 11.49 -17.08 -1.55
CA SER A 132 10.88 -16.43 -0.40
C SER A 132 9.37 -16.66 -0.39
N ASP A 133 8.78 -16.68 0.81
CA ASP A 133 7.34 -16.68 1.05
C ASP A 133 6.66 -15.32 0.80
N GLU A 134 7.42 -14.33 0.31
CA GLU A 134 6.99 -13.00 -0.07
C GLU A 134 7.71 -12.54 -1.34
N ILE A 135 6.94 -12.18 -2.37
CA ILE A 135 7.43 -11.66 -3.64
C ILE A 135 6.87 -10.26 -3.92
N ALA A 136 7.43 -9.56 -4.90
CA ALA A 136 6.95 -8.25 -5.31
C ALA A 136 6.67 -8.15 -6.82
N LEU A 137 5.51 -7.60 -7.16
CA LEU A 137 5.19 -7.11 -8.50
C LEU A 137 5.42 -5.59 -8.50
N ASP A 138 6.55 -5.13 -9.04
CA ASP A 138 6.84 -3.70 -9.09
C ASP A 138 6.25 -3.08 -10.37
N PHE A 139 5.03 -2.56 -10.26
CA PHE A 139 4.31 -1.96 -11.38
C PHE A 139 5.01 -0.69 -11.88
N LEU A 140 5.38 -0.70 -13.15
CA LEU A 140 6.05 0.41 -13.83
C LEU A 140 5.08 1.31 -14.57
N THR A 141 3.93 0.74 -14.92
CA THR A 141 2.82 1.43 -15.57
C THR A 141 1.58 1.24 -14.73
N PRO A 142 0.64 2.21 -14.75
CA PRO A 142 -0.56 2.10 -13.94
C PRO A 142 -1.34 0.82 -14.25
N LEU A 143 -1.68 0.07 -13.20
CA LEU A 143 -2.67 -1.00 -13.26
C LEU A 143 -4.03 -0.44 -12.82
N GLY A 144 -4.96 -0.33 -13.76
CA GLY A 144 -6.36 -0.02 -13.48
C GLY A 144 -7.14 -1.28 -13.12
N PHE A 145 -8.01 -1.17 -12.11
CA PHE A 145 -8.88 -2.26 -11.65
C PHE A 145 -10.16 -1.70 -11.04
N THR A 146 -11.18 -2.56 -10.90
CA THR A 146 -12.44 -2.19 -10.24
C THR A 146 -12.20 -2.06 -8.74
N ARG A 147 -12.53 -0.89 -8.18
CA ARG A 147 -12.41 -0.61 -6.75
C ARG A 147 -13.27 -1.55 -5.91
N THR A 148 -12.73 -2.04 -4.80
CA THR A 148 -13.51 -2.71 -3.75
C THR A 148 -14.30 -1.67 -2.94
N PRO A 149 -15.64 -1.75 -2.88
CA PRO A 149 -16.46 -0.82 -2.11
C PRO A 149 -16.00 -0.74 -0.65
N GLY A 150 -15.98 0.46 -0.09
CA GLY A 150 -15.55 0.67 1.29
C GLY A 150 -14.05 0.63 1.54
N TYR A 151 -13.19 0.48 0.52
CA TYR A 151 -11.73 0.57 0.64
C TYR A 151 -11.14 1.74 -0.18
N ASP A 152 -9.88 2.09 0.06
CA ASP A 152 -9.15 3.10 -0.72
C ASP A 152 -9.05 2.72 -2.21
N ARG A 153 -8.89 3.72 -3.09
CA ARG A 153 -8.75 3.48 -4.54
C ARG A 153 -7.53 2.65 -4.93
N ALA A 154 -6.51 2.58 -4.06
CA ALA A 154 -5.34 1.75 -4.25
C ALA A 154 -5.48 0.34 -3.64
N TRP A 155 -6.61 0.01 -3.02
CA TRP A 155 -6.84 -1.30 -2.43
C TRP A 155 -7.13 -2.36 -3.49
N LEU A 156 -6.25 -3.37 -3.57
CA LEU A 156 -6.45 -4.55 -4.40
C LEU A 156 -6.31 -5.80 -3.53
N ASP A 157 -7.34 -6.63 -3.52
CA ASP A 157 -7.35 -7.94 -2.87
C ASP A 157 -6.99 -9.08 -3.84
N GLY A 158 -6.77 -10.28 -3.30
CA GLY A 158 -6.50 -11.49 -4.09
C GLY A 158 -7.55 -11.74 -5.20
N PRO A 159 -8.85 -11.74 -4.89
CA PRO A 159 -9.90 -11.89 -5.89
C PRO A 159 -9.89 -10.82 -6.98
N GLY A 160 -9.60 -9.56 -6.63
CA GLY A 160 -9.48 -8.45 -7.57
C GLY A 160 -8.28 -8.60 -8.50
N LEU A 161 -7.11 -8.95 -7.96
CA LEU A 161 -5.92 -9.28 -8.74
C LEU A 161 -6.23 -10.40 -9.73
N GLY A 162 -6.96 -11.40 -9.26
CA GLY A 162 -7.37 -12.53 -10.07
C GLY A 162 -8.31 -12.21 -11.21
N ARG A 163 -9.33 -11.38 -10.97
CA ARG A 163 -10.19 -10.88 -12.05
C ARG A 163 -9.39 -10.12 -13.11
N ALA A 164 -8.40 -9.31 -12.72
CA ALA A 164 -7.55 -8.60 -13.66
C ALA A 164 -6.73 -9.56 -14.53
N MET A 165 -6.13 -10.60 -13.92
CA MET A 165 -5.38 -11.65 -14.61
C MET A 165 -6.24 -12.48 -15.58
N GLN A 166 -7.40 -12.96 -15.11
CA GLN A 166 -8.35 -13.72 -15.95
C GLN A 166 -8.82 -12.88 -17.14
N HIS A 167 -9.18 -11.61 -16.89
CA HIS A 167 -9.58 -10.69 -17.94
C HIS A 167 -8.47 -10.53 -18.98
N ARG A 168 -7.21 -10.40 -18.54
CA ARG A 168 -6.06 -10.27 -19.45
C ARG A 168 -5.87 -11.52 -20.31
N LEU A 169 -5.92 -12.72 -19.74
CA LEU A 169 -5.79 -13.98 -20.49
C LEU A 169 -6.90 -14.14 -21.53
N ARG A 170 -8.16 -13.87 -21.15
CA ARG A 170 -9.30 -13.88 -22.08
C ARG A 170 -9.09 -12.92 -23.25
N ARG A 171 -8.56 -11.73 -22.97
CA ARG A 171 -8.38 -10.66 -23.96
C ARG A 171 -7.22 -10.91 -24.93
N LEU A 172 -6.17 -11.60 -24.50
CA LEU A 172 -4.98 -11.88 -25.31
C LEU A 172 -5.03 -13.24 -26.01
N PHE A 173 -5.55 -14.26 -25.33
CA PHE A 173 -5.48 -15.65 -25.78
C PHE A 173 -6.87 -16.28 -26.00
N GLY A 174 -7.97 -15.58 -25.68
CA GLY A 174 -9.32 -16.15 -25.78
C GLY A 174 -9.59 -17.27 -24.78
N ALA A 175 -8.77 -17.41 -23.73
CA ALA A 175 -8.78 -18.52 -22.80
C ALA A 175 -9.09 -18.10 -21.36
N GLU A 176 -9.72 -19.00 -20.60
CA GLU A 176 -10.03 -18.84 -19.18
C GLU A 176 -9.55 -20.08 -18.40
N PRO A 177 -8.23 -20.21 -18.19
CA PRO A 177 -7.70 -21.36 -17.47
C PRO A 177 -8.12 -21.31 -15.99
N SER A 178 -8.16 -22.47 -15.36
CA SER A 178 -8.22 -22.54 -13.90
C SER A 178 -6.90 -22.03 -13.32
N LEU A 179 -6.98 -20.96 -12.53
CA LEU A 179 -5.83 -20.37 -11.86
C LEU A 179 -5.70 -20.93 -10.42
N PRO A 180 -4.50 -20.93 -9.82
CA PRO A 180 -4.33 -21.37 -8.44
C PRO A 180 -5.14 -20.50 -7.45
N PRO A 181 -5.36 -20.95 -6.20
CA PRO A 181 -5.96 -20.12 -5.16
C PRO A 181 -5.18 -18.80 -4.99
N TRP A 182 -5.85 -17.68 -4.72
CA TRP A 182 -5.16 -16.38 -4.66
C TRP A 182 -4.20 -16.30 -3.48
N PRO A 183 -2.98 -15.77 -3.67
CA PRO A 183 -2.10 -15.47 -2.55
C PRO A 183 -2.67 -14.31 -1.74
N GLU A 184 -2.16 -14.11 -0.53
CA GLU A 184 -2.39 -12.88 0.21
C GLU A 184 -1.76 -11.71 -0.56
N VAL A 185 -2.49 -10.60 -0.67
CA VAL A 185 -2.07 -9.39 -1.38
C VAL A 185 -1.92 -8.25 -0.38
N LEU A 186 -0.78 -7.57 -0.40
CA LEU A 186 -0.53 -6.36 0.41
C LEU A 186 -0.47 -5.12 -0.50
N PRO A 187 -1.59 -4.38 -0.66
CA PRO A 187 -1.70 -3.23 -1.56
C PRO A 187 -1.26 -1.89 -0.94
N GLY A 188 -0.55 -1.89 0.19
CA GLY A 188 -0.20 -0.67 0.92
C GLY A 188 0.92 0.16 0.30
N TYR A 189 1.72 -0.43 -0.60
CA TYR A 189 3.05 0.08 -0.93
C TYR A 189 3.18 0.73 -2.31
N TRP A 190 2.20 0.50 -3.18
CA TRP A 190 2.04 1.22 -4.43
C TRP A 190 1.20 2.49 -4.23
N LYS A 191 1.12 3.33 -5.27
CA LYS A 191 0.37 4.59 -5.25
C LYS A 191 -0.53 4.70 -6.46
N TYR A 192 -1.74 5.21 -6.27
CA TYR A 192 -2.58 5.63 -7.37
C TYR A 192 -1.90 6.79 -8.11
N CYS A 193 -1.81 6.65 -9.42
CA CYS A 193 -1.25 7.62 -10.34
C CYS A 193 -2.36 7.99 -11.33
N GLU A 194 -2.43 9.26 -11.66
CA GLU A 194 -3.32 9.79 -12.69
C GLU A 194 -2.53 10.76 -13.54
N ILE A 195 -2.52 10.50 -14.85
CA ILE A 195 -1.83 11.33 -15.82
C ILE A 195 -2.88 11.76 -16.84
N GLU A 196 -3.18 13.05 -16.84
CA GLU A 196 -4.15 13.63 -17.76
C GLU A 196 -3.59 13.75 -19.17
N HIS A 197 -4.42 13.43 -20.15
CA HIS A 197 -4.13 13.64 -21.56
C HIS A 197 -5.33 14.26 -22.28
N ALA A 198 -5.15 15.46 -22.80
CA ALA A 198 -6.11 16.08 -23.71
C ALA A 198 -6.05 15.38 -25.08
N ALA A 199 -7.02 14.51 -25.36
CA ALA A 199 -7.13 13.86 -26.67
C ALA A 199 -7.60 14.90 -27.71
N ARG A 200 -6.95 14.94 -28.88
CA ARG A 200 -7.37 15.83 -29.99
C ARG A 200 -8.47 15.22 -30.87
N SER A 201 -8.72 13.92 -30.77
CA SER A 201 -9.62 13.18 -31.66
C SER A 201 -11.02 12.90 -31.10
N GLN A 202 -11.27 13.16 -29.81
CA GLN A 202 -12.58 12.99 -29.17
C GLN A 202 -12.77 14.08 -28.10
N PRO A 203 -13.98 14.63 -27.89
CA PRO A 203 -14.28 15.52 -26.78
C PRO A 203 -14.04 14.78 -25.44
N GLY A 204 -13.23 15.37 -24.54
CA GLY A 204 -13.00 14.84 -23.19
C GLY A 204 -11.51 14.65 -22.84
N GLN A 205 -11.23 14.49 -21.54
CA GLN A 205 -9.90 14.13 -21.03
C GLN A 205 -9.76 12.60 -20.99
N LYS A 206 -8.65 12.06 -21.50
CA LYS A 206 -8.27 10.65 -21.31
C LYS A 206 -7.25 10.57 -20.18
N TYR A 207 -7.38 9.58 -19.32
CA TYR A 207 -6.48 9.39 -18.18
C TYR A 207 -5.67 8.11 -18.37
N LEU A 208 -4.36 8.21 -18.16
CA LEU A 208 -3.54 7.07 -17.83
C LEU A 208 -3.53 6.97 -16.31
N ASN A 209 -4.36 6.08 -15.77
CA ASN A 209 -4.60 5.97 -14.33
C ASN A 209 -4.57 4.53 -13.81
N GLY A 210 -4.40 4.41 -12.50
CA GLY A 210 -4.23 3.13 -11.80
C GLY A 210 -3.06 3.15 -10.84
N CYS A 211 -2.69 2.00 -10.28
CA CYS A 211 -1.64 1.93 -9.28
C CYS A 211 -0.26 1.61 -9.88
N VAL A 212 0.78 2.28 -9.37
CA VAL A 212 2.20 2.12 -9.75
C VAL A 212 3.03 1.92 -8.49
N GLY A 213 4.03 1.04 -8.54
CA GLY A 213 4.85 0.68 -7.40
C GLY A 213 4.74 -0.79 -7.00
N PRO A 214 5.37 -1.17 -5.88
CA PRO A 214 5.38 -2.54 -5.41
C PRO A 214 4.00 -2.97 -4.89
N LEU A 215 3.49 -4.07 -5.45
CA LEU A 215 2.41 -4.88 -4.89
C LEU A 215 3.02 -6.17 -4.35
N LEU A 216 2.89 -6.44 -3.06
CA LEU A 216 3.50 -7.62 -2.45
C LEU A 216 2.50 -8.77 -2.42
N LEU A 217 2.99 -9.98 -2.71
CA LEU A 217 2.22 -11.22 -2.63
C LEU A 217 2.87 -12.17 -1.63
N ARG A 218 2.04 -12.86 -0.84
CA ARG A 218 2.47 -13.82 0.18
C ARG A 218 1.66 -15.10 0.14
N GLY A 219 2.28 -16.20 0.57
CA GLY A 219 1.58 -17.45 0.81
C GLY A 219 2.39 -18.68 0.41
N ALA A 220 1.99 -19.82 0.96
CA ALA A 220 2.64 -21.10 0.67
C ALA A 220 2.49 -21.54 -0.81
N ASN A 221 1.50 -21.00 -1.52
CA ASN A 221 1.18 -21.31 -2.91
C ASN A 221 1.80 -20.34 -3.93
N LEU A 222 2.75 -19.49 -3.53
CA LEU A 222 3.47 -18.61 -4.48
C LEU A 222 4.22 -19.39 -5.56
N ALA A 223 4.67 -20.60 -5.24
CA ALA A 223 5.27 -21.52 -6.19
C ALA A 223 4.33 -21.89 -7.34
N ASP A 224 3.03 -22.10 -7.06
CA ASP A 224 2.02 -22.39 -8.08
C ASP A 224 1.72 -21.17 -8.95
N TRP A 225 1.87 -19.97 -8.38
CA TRP A 225 1.68 -18.70 -9.07
C TRP A 225 2.85 -18.29 -9.94
N TRP A 226 4.07 -18.74 -9.61
CA TRP A 226 5.29 -18.27 -10.26
C TRP A 226 5.24 -18.37 -11.80
N PRO A 227 4.84 -19.51 -12.41
CA PRO A 227 4.71 -19.63 -13.87
C PRO A 227 3.78 -18.56 -14.47
N TRP A 228 2.60 -18.35 -13.87
CA TRP A 228 1.63 -17.35 -14.31
C TRP A 228 2.18 -15.93 -14.18
N LEU A 229 2.88 -15.62 -13.08
CA LEU A 229 3.49 -14.31 -12.87
C LEU A 229 4.60 -14.02 -13.88
N ARG A 230 5.38 -15.03 -14.30
CA ARG A 230 6.35 -14.88 -15.40
C ARG A 230 5.65 -14.53 -16.71
N LEU A 231 4.55 -15.20 -17.03
CA LEU A 231 3.75 -14.87 -18.21
C LEU A 231 3.25 -13.41 -18.13
N PHE A 232 2.66 -13.00 -17.00
CA PHE A 232 2.17 -11.64 -16.82
C PHE A 232 3.27 -10.57 -16.80
N GLU A 233 4.49 -10.90 -16.37
CA GLU A 233 5.64 -10.01 -16.55
C GLU A 233 5.94 -9.82 -18.05
N GLN A 234 5.75 -10.87 -18.88
CA GLN A 234 5.92 -10.81 -20.33
C GLN A 234 4.77 -10.12 -21.08
N VAL A 235 3.53 -10.23 -20.62
CA VAL A 235 2.38 -9.71 -21.39
C VAL A 235 1.67 -8.53 -20.72
N GLY A 236 2.06 -8.14 -19.51
CA GLY A 236 1.40 -7.12 -18.69
C GLY A 236 0.04 -7.56 -18.15
N MET A 237 -0.54 -6.76 -17.25
CA MET A 237 -1.81 -7.04 -16.56
C MET A 237 -2.93 -6.02 -16.83
N GLY A 238 -2.70 -5.01 -17.65
CA GLY A 238 -3.70 -3.98 -17.94
C GLY A 238 -4.92 -4.51 -18.69
N ALA A 239 -6.12 -4.08 -18.29
CA ALA A 239 -7.37 -4.42 -19.00
C ALA A 239 -7.46 -3.78 -20.39
N GLN A 240 -6.88 -2.58 -20.55
CA GLN A 240 -6.70 -1.93 -21.85
C GLN A 240 -5.54 -2.60 -22.58
N ILE A 241 -5.83 -3.25 -23.72
CA ILE A 241 -4.86 -4.11 -24.39
C ILE A 241 -3.70 -3.30 -24.96
N SER A 242 -4.03 -2.24 -25.69
CA SER A 242 -3.07 -1.50 -26.49
C SER A 242 -2.16 -0.61 -25.63
N PHE A 243 -2.68 -0.03 -24.54
CA PHE A 243 -2.05 1.07 -23.78
C PHE A 243 -0.77 0.73 -22.97
N GLY A 244 -0.22 -0.48 -23.09
CA GLY A 244 0.98 -0.91 -22.34
C GLY A 244 0.83 -0.83 -20.82
N GLN A 245 -0.41 -0.89 -20.31
CA GLN A 245 -0.73 -0.76 -18.88
C GLN A 245 -0.50 -2.06 -18.11
N GLY A 246 -0.29 -1.93 -16.80
CA GLY A 246 -0.03 -3.06 -15.91
C GLY A 246 1.26 -3.83 -16.22
N LEU A 247 2.23 -3.23 -16.91
CA LEU A 247 3.61 -3.73 -16.96
C LEU A 247 4.26 -3.59 -15.58
N PHE A 248 4.88 -4.66 -15.11
CA PHE A 248 5.61 -4.71 -13.85
C PHE A 248 6.92 -5.49 -14.01
N ARG A 249 7.81 -5.35 -13.03
CA ARG A 249 8.97 -6.21 -12.85
C ARG A 249 8.68 -7.20 -11.72
N LEU A 250 8.93 -8.48 -11.96
CA LEU A 250 8.76 -9.53 -10.96
C LEU A 250 10.04 -9.70 -10.15
N HIS A 251 9.91 -9.70 -8.83
CA HIS A 251 11.00 -9.99 -7.91
C HIS A 251 10.69 -11.28 -7.14
N GLY A 252 11.58 -12.29 -7.23
CA GLY A 252 11.45 -13.58 -6.55
C GLY A 252 11.62 -13.53 -5.03
N ALA A 253 12.06 -12.39 -4.53
CA ALA A 253 11.93 -11.96 -3.15
C ALA A 253 11.48 -10.51 -3.15
N SER A 254 10.63 -10.12 -2.22
CA SER A 254 10.34 -8.70 -1.99
C SER A 254 11.62 -7.93 -1.65
N THR A 255 11.57 -6.61 -1.81
CA THR A 255 12.60 -5.70 -1.31
C THR A 255 12.07 -4.95 -0.09
N PRO A 256 12.96 -4.49 0.81
CA PRO A 256 12.54 -3.61 1.90
C PRO A 256 11.90 -2.34 1.33
N VAL A 257 10.72 -1.97 1.82
CA VAL A 257 9.97 -0.80 1.34
C VAL A 257 10.08 0.37 2.31
N LEU A 258 10.04 0.08 3.61
CA LEU A 258 10.07 1.07 4.69
C LEU A 258 11.47 1.27 5.25
N ASP A 259 12.33 0.25 5.28
CA ASP A 259 13.72 0.37 5.75
C ASP A 259 14.49 1.51 5.04
N PRO A 260 14.42 1.69 3.71
CA PRO A 260 15.10 2.81 3.05
C PRO A 260 14.62 4.18 3.53
N ARG A 261 13.35 4.30 3.94
CA ARG A 261 12.76 5.55 4.47
C ARG A 261 13.03 5.71 5.96
N LEU A 262 13.15 4.60 6.69
CA LEU A 262 13.57 4.58 8.09
C LEU A 262 14.94 5.24 8.24
N PHE A 263 15.86 4.97 7.31
CA PHE A 263 17.22 5.51 7.34
C PHE A 263 17.40 6.86 6.62
N ASP A 264 16.35 7.44 6.05
CA ASP A 264 16.47 8.69 5.30
C ASP A 264 16.77 9.85 6.26
N SER A 265 18.02 10.30 6.29
CA SER A 265 18.48 11.37 7.17
C SER A 265 17.76 12.68 6.89
N ASN A 266 17.32 12.95 5.66
CA ASN A 266 16.54 14.16 5.37
C ASN A 266 15.15 14.10 6.00
N ARG A 267 14.53 12.91 6.04
CA ARG A 267 13.25 12.73 6.76
C ARG A 267 13.44 12.89 8.27
N ILE A 268 14.50 12.30 8.83
CA ILE A 268 14.80 12.40 10.26
C ILE A 268 15.11 13.86 10.65
N ALA A 269 15.91 14.58 9.85
CA ALA A 269 16.23 15.99 10.09
C ALA A 269 14.96 16.85 10.15
N ARG A 270 14.03 16.67 9.20
CA ARG A 270 12.72 17.35 9.20
C ARG A 270 11.84 17.00 10.40
N VAL A 271 12.02 15.83 11.00
CA VAL A 271 11.34 15.48 12.26
C VAL A 271 11.95 16.27 13.41
N ILE A 272 13.28 16.30 13.51
CA ILE A 272 14.00 17.06 14.54
C ILE A 272 13.67 18.54 14.47
N GLU A 273 13.70 19.15 13.29
CA GLU A 273 13.38 20.57 13.07
C GLU A 273 11.97 20.90 13.55
N ARG A 274 10.95 20.14 13.09
CA ARG A 274 9.55 20.34 13.50
C ARG A 274 9.32 20.11 14.99
N MET A 275 10.08 19.21 15.61
CA MET A 275 10.00 19.00 17.04
C MET A 275 10.66 20.15 17.81
N ALA A 276 11.80 20.67 17.35
CA ALA A 276 12.50 21.80 17.96
C ALA A 276 11.67 23.10 17.90
N GLU A 277 10.83 23.27 16.87
CA GLU A 277 9.86 24.38 16.81
C GLU A 277 8.84 24.34 17.97
N ARG A 278 8.47 23.15 18.45
CA ARG A 278 7.51 22.95 19.54
C ARG A 278 8.17 22.79 20.91
N HIS A 279 9.40 22.29 20.92
CA HIS A 279 10.22 21.98 22.08
C HIS A 279 11.62 22.59 21.91
N PRO A 280 11.79 23.90 22.15
CA PRO A 280 13.07 24.59 21.94
C PRO A 280 14.25 24.01 22.74
N GLU A 281 13.97 23.27 23.81
CA GLU A 281 14.95 22.58 24.66
C GLU A 281 15.54 21.29 24.05
N LEU A 282 14.91 20.74 23.00
CA LEU A 282 15.29 19.46 22.38
C LEU A 282 16.77 19.41 21.92
N PRO A 283 17.33 20.41 21.23
CA PRO A 283 18.75 20.38 20.83
C PRO A 283 19.71 20.29 22.02
N GLY A 284 19.36 20.95 23.13
CA GLY A 284 20.12 20.89 24.39
C GLY A 284 20.04 19.52 25.04
N GLN A 285 18.86 18.91 25.06
CA GLN A 285 18.65 17.54 25.55
C GLN A 285 19.40 16.49 24.72
N LEU A 286 19.41 16.64 23.39
CA LEU A 286 20.16 15.78 22.49
C LEU A 286 21.67 15.88 22.77
N SER A 287 22.19 17.10 22.87
CA SER A 287 23.59 17.38 23.18
C SER A 287 24.02 16.79 24.54
N ALA A 288 23.21 17.00 25.58
CA ALA A 288 23.45 16.43 26.91
C ALA A 288 23.43 14.90 26.93
N ALA A 289 22.72 14.27 25.98
CA ALA A 289 22.67 12.82 25.80
C ALA A 289 23.75 12.28 24.83
N GLY A 290 24.72 13.11 24.43
CA GLY A 290 25.83 12.73 23.55
C GLY A 290 25.47 12.69 22.06
N TRP A 291 24.32 13.24 21.66
CA TRP A 291 23.94 13.39 20.26
C TRP A 291 24.32 14.77 19.73
N PRO A 292 24.58 14.94 18.44
CA PRO A 292 24.77 16.27 17.87
C PRO A 292 23.55 17.16 18.12
N GLY A 293 23.78 18.44 18.48
CA GLY A 293 22.72 19.43 18.63
C GLY A 293 22.20 19.97 17.29
N ASP A 294 23.02 19.92 16.24
CA ASP A 294 22.61 20.24 14.86
C ASP A 294 21.70 19.14 14.30
N ALA A 295 20.57 19.54 13.69
CA ALA A 295 19.56 18.61 13.21
C ALA A 295 20.08 17.64 12.14
N ASN A 296 20.90 18.11 11.21
CA ASN A 296 21.42 17.28 10.12
C ASN A 296 22.47 16.28 10.64
N ALA A 297 23.41 16.74 11.45
CA ALA A 297 24.40 15.88 12.08
C ALA A 297 23.74 14.82 12.98
N CYS A 298 22.71 15.22 13.74
CA CYS A 298 21.95 14.32 14.59
C CYS A 298 21.17 13.28 13.76
N ALA A 299 20.53 13.71 12.68
CA ALA A 299 19.81 12.83 11.76
C ALA A 299 20.72 11.79 11.10
N LEU A 300 21.94 12.16 10.71
CA LEU A 300 22.95 11.23 10.20
C LEU A 300 23.37 10.22 11.26
N ALA A 301 23.60 10.67 12.49
CA ALA A 301 23.94 9.80 13.61
C ALA A 301 22.81 8.79 13.91
N ILE A 302 21.56 9.25 13.98
CA ILE A 302 20.37 8.40 14.18
C ILE A 302 20.22 7.40 13.04
N SER A 303 20.35 7.86 11.78
CA SER A 303 20.29 6.99 10.59
C SER A 303 21.32 5.85 10.66
N ARG A 304 22.55 6.16 11.05
CA ARG A 304 23.60 5.15 11.25
C ARG A 304 23.22 4.15 12.36
N CYS A 305 22.78 4.64 13.53
CA CYS A 305 22.34 3.77 14.62
C CYS A 305 21.17 2.86 14.21
N LEU A 306 20.23 3.35 13.40
CA LEU A 306 19.12 2.52 12.90
C LEU A 306 19.59 1.39 11.98
N ARG A 307 20.66 1.59 11.22
CA ARG A 307 21.27 0.56 10.36
C ARG A 307 22.05 -0.47 11.18
N GLU A 308 22.75 -0.02 12.21
CA GLU A 308 23.57 -0.87 13.08
C GLU A 308 22.72 -1.63 14.13
N GLY A 309 21.53 -1.11 14.44
CA GLY A 309 20.62 -1.60 15.47
C GLY A 309 20.40 -0.54 16.55
N TRP A 310 19.14 -0.18 16.80
CA TRP A 310 18.82 0.80 17.84
C TRP A 310 19.13 0.23 19.23
N PRO A 311 20.01 0.85 20.03
CA PRO A 311 20.33 0.33 21.35
C PRO A 311 19.13 0.47 22.28
N PRO A 312 18.80 -0.56 23.09
CA PRO A 312 17.76 -0.42 24.10
C PRO A 312 18.20 0.62 25.13
N ARG A 313 17.43 1.70 25.26
CA ARG A 313 17.66 2.75 26.26
C ARG A 313 16.55 2.67 27.30
N PRO A 314 16.88 2.48 28.59
CA PRO A 314 15.86 2.47 29.64
C PRO A 314 15.23 3.86 29.72
N ALA A 315 13.90 3.90 29.79
CA ALA A 315 13.17 5.15 29.99
C ALA A 315 13.58 5.73 31.36
N ARG A 316 14.04 6.99 31.40
CA ARG A 316 14.51 7.62 32.64
C ARG A 316 13.32 7.91 33.56
N ALA A 317 13.26 7.25 34.71
CA ALA A 317 12.31 7.63 35.76
C ALA A 317 12.58 9.06 36.24
N ALA A 318 11.52 9.82 36.53
CA ALA A 318 11.63 11.16 37.10
C ALA A 318 11.35 11.08 38.60
N GLU A 319 12.20 11.66 39.45
CA GLU A 319 11.92 11.74 40.88
C GLU A 319 10.80 12.74 41.16
N ARG A 320 9.85 12.36 42.02
CA ARG A 320 8.83 13.26 42.55
C ARG A 320 9.45 14.14 43.64
N PRO A 321 8.83 15.31 43.92
CA PRO A 321 9.26 16.19 45.03
C PRO A 321 9.26 15.51 46.41
N ASP A 322 8.51 14.41 46.57
CA ASP A 322 8.42 13.61 47.80
C ASP A 322 9.51 12.52 47.91
N GLY A 323 10.44 12.45 46.95
CA GLY A 323 11.50 11.45 46.90
C GLY A 323 11.08 10.09 46.34
N SER A 324 9.83 9.92 45.90
CA SER A 324 9.39 8.70 45.21
C SER A 324 9.64 8.77 43.70
N THR A 325 9.96 7.63 43.08
CA THR A 325 10.18 7.56 41.62
C THR A 325 8.85 7.60 40.86
N ARG A 326 8.66 8.59 39.97
CA ARG A 326 7.55 8.65 38.99
C ARG A 326 7.96 7.95 37.70
N GLN A 327 7.01 7.23 37.11
CA GLN A 327 7.19 6.69 35.77
C GLN A 327 7.46 7.84 34.76
N PRO A 328 8.37 7.64 33.79
CA PRO A 328 8.57 8.60 32.71
C PRO A 328 7.26 8.78 31.94
N GLU A 329 6.77 10.01 31.91
CA GLU A 329 5.51 10.33 31.24
C GLU A 329 5.68 10.47 29.72
N SER A 330 6.92 10.58 29.22
CA SER A 330 7.23 10.73 27.80
C SER A 330 8.56 10.06 27.42
N ALA A 331 8.74 9.77 26.13
CA ALA A 331 10.08 9.51 25.60
C ALA A 331 10.93 10.79 25.65
N ALA A 332 12.27 10.68 25.70
CA ALA A 332 13.17 11.82 25.84
C ALA A 332 14.31 11.77 24.79
N GLY A 333 14.79 12.95 24.38
CA GLY A 333 15.93 13.10 23.47
C GLY A 333 15.77 12.30 22.17
N ALA A 334 16.72 11.43 21.86
CA ALA A 334 16.75 10.70 20.60
C ALA A 334 15.65 9.62 20.49
N ASP A 335 15.17 9.05 21.59
CA ASP A 335 14.05 8.10 21.56
C ASP A 335 12.74 8.80 21.20
N LEU A 336 12.56 10.06 21.63
CA LEU A 336 11.41 10.86 21.23
C LEU A 336 11.43 11.15 19.72
N VAL A 337 12.60 11.51 19.18
CA VAL A 337 12.80 11.70 17.73
C VAL A 337 12.50 10.39 16.99
N LEU A 338 13.01 9.26 17.49
CA LEU A 338 12.78 7.95 16.90
C LEU A 338 11.29 7.58 16.89
N HIS A 339 10.61 7.66 18.04
CA HIS A 339 9.19 7.32 18.14
C HIS A 339 8.34 8.21 17.22
N THR A 340 8.67 9.50 17.11
CA THR A 340 7.99 10.43 16.19
C THR A 340 8.22 10.04 14.73
N HIS A 341 9.46 9.70 14.36
CA HIS A 341 9.81 9.26 13.01
C HIS A 341 9.10 7.94 12.64
N LEU A 342 9.10 6.96 13.55
CA LEU A 342 8.40 5.69 13.38
C LEU A 342 6.88 5.88 13.25
N ALA A 343 6.29 6.73 14.09
CA ALA A 343 4.86 7.04 14.03
C ALA A 343 4.46 7.64 12.67
N GLN A 344 5.26 8.57 12.14
CA GLN A 344 5.01 9.14 10.81
C GLN A 344 5.20 8.11 9.70
N LEU A 345 6.28 7.33 9.75
CA LEU A 345 6.60 6.32 8.74
C LEU A 345 5.54 5.22 8.67
N LEU A 346 5.15 4.68 9.82
CA LEU A 346 4.13 3.64 9.92
C LEU A 346 2.74 4.18 9.63
N GLY A 347 2.40 5.39 10.11
CA GLY A 347 1.11 6.02 9.84
C GLY A 347 0.82 6.13 8.35
N GLU A 348 1.79 6.58 7.55
CA GLU A 348 1.67 6.66 6.08
C GLU A 348 1.32 5.32 5.42
N ALA A 349 1.89 4.21 5.93
CA ALA A 349 1.70 2.88 5.38
C ALA A 349 0.41 2.22 5.89
N LEU A 350 0.17 2.29 7.20
CA LEU A 350 -0.95 1.66 7.88
C LEU A 350 -2.27 2.34 7.53
N ASP A 351 -2.31 3.65 7.28
CA ASP A 351 -3.51 4.34 6.83
C ASP A 351 -4.12 3.73 5.57
N ARG A 352 -3.33 3.03 4.75
CA ARG A 352 -3.81 2.34 3.54
C ARG A 352 -4.20 0.89 3.79
N LEU A 353 -3.72 0.31 4.89
CA LEU A 353 -3.78 -1.10 5.19
C LEU A 353 -4.82 -1.47 6.24
N VAL A 354 -5.20 -0.54 7.12
CA VAL A 354 -6.19 -0.75 8.19
C VAL A 354 -7.63 -0.55 7.71
N SER A 355 -8.58 -1.17 8.43
CA SER A 355 -10.01 -1.08 8.15
C SER A 355 -10.53 0.36 8.04
N THR A 356 -11.50 0.59 7.15
CA THR A 356 -12.10 1.91 6.92
C THR A 356 -13.05 2.35 8.03
N GLY A 357 -13.60 1.42 8.81
CA GLY A 357 -14.41 1.70 10.01
C GLY A 357 -13.60 2.17 11.22
N SER A 358 -12.27 2.10 11.14
CA SER A 358 -11.35 2.62 12.15
C SER A 358 -10.93 4.05 11.76
N ILE A 359 -11.27 5.01 12.61
CA ILE A 359 -11.16 6.45 12.35
C ILE A 359 -10.08 7.10 13.21
N GLY A 360 -9.89 6.62 14.45
CA GLY A 360 -8.96 7.22 15.41
C GLY A 360 -7.49 7.17 14.99
N HIS A 361 -6.76 8.25 15.30
CA HIS A 361 -5.31 8.41 15.11
C HIS A 361 -4.83 8.23 13.65
N ARG A 362 -5.70 8.57 12.69
CA ARG A 362 -5.39 8.57 11.26
C ARG A 362 -5.14 9.98 10.77
N LYS A 363 -4.24 10.12 9.79
CA LYS A 363 -3.97 11.43 9.23
C LYS A 363 -5.24 11.98 8.57
N ASP A 364 -5.54 13.25 8.82
CA ASP A 364 -6.70 13.98 8.29
C ASP A 364 -8.06 13.36 8.68
N ARG A 365 -8.11 12.58 9.77
CA ARG A 365 -9.37 12.13 10.37
C ARG A 365 -9.50 12.60 11.81
N MET A 366 -10.59 13.27 12.10
CA MET A 366 -10.97 13.73 13.43
C MET A 366 -12.05 12.82 14.02
N ARG A 367 -12.24 12.92 15.33
CA ARG A 367 -13.32 12.20 16.02
C ARG A 367 -14.71 12.50 15.43
N ALA A 368 -14.93 13.74 14.98
CA ALA A 368 -16.16 14.17 14.34
C ALA A 368 -16.50 13.33 13.09
N ASP A 369 -15.49 12.83 12.38
CA ASP A 369 -15.67 12.03 11.16
C ASP A 369 -16.29 10.65 11.45
N ALA A 370 -16.44 10.25 12.73
CA ALA A 370 -17.22 9.08 13.11
C ALA A 370 -18.73 9.27 12.90
N ALA A 371 -19.21 10.50 12.78
CA ALA A 371 -20.63 10.78 12.54
C ALA A 371 -21.07 10.35 11.14
N ASP A 372 -20.27 10.61 10.09
CA ASP A 372 -20.69 10.35 8.70
C ASP A 372 -20.96 8.87 8.41
N PRO A 373 -20.09 7.91 8.80
CA PRO A 373 -20.35 6.49 8.59
C PRO A 373 -21.56 5.98 9.39
N VAL A 374 -21.78 6.54 10.58
CA VAL A 374 -22.96 6.25 11.40
C VAL A 374 -24.22 6.72 10.67
N GLN A 375 -24.25 7.97 10.21
CA GLN A 375 -25.38 8.53 9.45
C GLN A 375 -25.66 7.75 8.17
N ALA A 376 -24.61 7.40 7.41
CA ALA A 376 -24.75 6.60 6.20
C ALA A 376 -25.34 5.21 6.50
N ALA A 377 -24.96 4.59 7.61
CA ALA A 377 -25.55 3.32 8.03
C ALA A 377 -27.01 3.49 8.50
N LEU A 378 -27.35 4.56 9.23
CA LEU A 378 -28.74 4.85 9.59
C LEU A 378 -29.63 5.01 8.35
N ALA A 379 -29.15 5.74 7.33
CA ALA A 379 -29.84 5.91 6.05
C ALA A 379 -30.01 4.58 5.28
N GLN A 380 -29.14 3.60 5.53
CA GLN A 380 -29.24 2.24 4.97
C GLN A 380 -30.19 1.31 5.76
N GLY A 381 -30.88 1.82 6.79
CA GLY A 381 -31.88 1.06 7.55
C GLY A 381 -31.35 0.36 8.81
N TYR A 382 -30.10 0.65 9.21
CA TYR A 382 -29.60 0.23 10.53
C TYR A 382 -30.25 1.12 11.59
N THR A 383 -31.03 0.54 12.51
CA THR A 383 -31.91 1.30 13.43
C THR A 383 -31.58 1.09 14.91
N ARG A 384 -30.67 0.16 15.21
CA ARG A 384 -30.16 -0.07 16.56
C ARG A 384 -28.73 0.40 16.66
N VAL A 385 -28.43 1.19 17.69
CA VAL A 385 -27.10 1.76 17.93
C VAL A 385 -26.66 1.39 19.34
N LEU A 386 -25.53 0.71 19.44
CA LEU A 386 -24.92 0.35 20.72
C LEU A 386 -23.54 0.99 20.83
N GLU A 387 -23.32 1.72 21.91
CA GLU A 387 -22.04 2.37 22.22
C GLU A 387 -21.29 1.55 23.27
N PHE A 388 -20.02 1.30 23.00
CA PHE A 388 -19.11 0.56 23.86
C PHE A 388 -17.78 1.29 24.02
N GLU A 389 -17.10 1.00 25.13
CA GLU A 389 -15.73 1.43 25.40
C GLU A 389 -14.92 0.20 25.83
N LEU A 390 -13.71 0.09 25.31
CA LEU A 390 -12.74 -0.93 25.69
C LEU A 390 -11.94 -0.44 26.90
N ALA A 391 -11.78 -1.33 27.87
CA ALA A 391 -10.97 -1.06 29.06
C ALA A 391 -9.48 -1.04 28.72
N ASP A 392 -8.78 -0.09 29.35
CA ASP A 392 -7.33 0.20 29.29
C ASP A 392 -6.51 -0.60 28.26
N ILE A 393 -6.45 -0.08 27.03
CA ILE A 393 -5.88 -0.75 25.86
C ILE A 393 -4.34 -0.78 25.84
N TYR A 394 -3.67 0.03 26.68
CA TYR A 394 -2.23 0.27 26.61
C TYR A 394 -1.38 -0.67 27.49
N PRO A 395 -1.76 -1.02 28.73
CA PRO A 395 -1.04 -2.02 29.52
C PRO A 395 -1.03 -3.42 28.88
N ALA A 396 -1.96 -3.68 27.96
CA ALA A 396 -2.05 -4.90 27.18
C ALA A 396 -1.14 -4.90 25.93
N LEU A 397 -0.38 -3.83 25.67
CA LEU A 397 0.46 -3.68 24.49
C LEU A 397 1.85 -4.29 24.72
N ASP A 398 2.04 -5.54 24.29
CA ASP A 398 3.34 -6.19 24.24
C ASP A 398 3.76 -6.52 22.79
N TRP A 399 5.03 -6.88 22.59
CA TRP A 399 5.54 -7.28 21.28
C TRP A 399 4.84 -8.54 20.75
N ALA A 400 4.57 -9.53 21.61
CA ALA A 400 3.98 -10.80 21.22
C ALA A 400 2.56 -10.66 20.62
N ARG A 401 1.82 -9.63 21.02
CA ARG A 401 0.49 -9.28 20.48
C ARG A 401 0.59 -8.43 19.21
N LEU A 402 1.58 -7.54 19.13
CA LEU A 402 1.77 -6.66 17.97
C LEU A 402 2.43 -7.36 16.78
N GLU A 403 3.40 -8.23 17.05
CA GLU A 403 4.22 -8.89 16.04
C GLU A 403 3.41 -9.61 14.98
N PRO A 404 2.39 -10.45 15.30
CA PRO A 404 1.56 -11.08 14.27
C PRO A 404 0.85 -10.08 13.35
N ARG A 405 0.54 -8.88 13.86
CA ARG A 405 -0.09 -7.83 13.06
C ARG A 405 0.87 -7.05 12.22
N LEU A 406 2.03 -6.70 12.78
CA LEU A 406 3.12 -6.11 12.01
C LEU A 406 3.60 -7.10 10.93
N ASP A 407 3.61 -8.40 11.21
CA ASP A 407 3.84 -9.46 10.24
C ASP A 407 2.83 -9.43 9.12
N ALA A 408 1.52 -9.42 9.42
CA ALA A 408 0.47 -9.38 8.41
C ALA A 408 0.52 -8.11 7.54
N LEU A 409 0.91 -6.96 8.10
CA LEU A 409 0.78 -5.67 7.42
C LEU A 409 2.08 -5.16 6.80
N LEU A 410 3.24 -5.34 7.43
CA LEU A 410 4.52 -4.78 6.98
C LEU A 410 5.31 -5.76 6.12
N PRO A 411 6.11 -5.34 5.12
CA PRO A 411 6.91 -6.24 4.30
C PRO A 411 7.84 -7.11 5.16
N ARG A 412 8.03 -8.38 4.79
CA ARG A 412 8.88 -9.30 5.57
C ARG A 412 10.35 -8.89 5.53
N ARG A 413 10.75 -8.20 4.46
CA ARG A 413 12.12 -7.73 4.24
C ARG A 413 12.46 -6.42 4.96
N ASP A 414 11.49 -5.72 5.55
CA ASP A 414 11.72 -4.56 6.42
C ASP A 414 12.20 -5.00 7.82
N GLN A 415 13.34 -5.69 7.86
CA GLN A 415 13.87 -6.32 9.06
C GLN A 415 14.38 -5.29 10.07
N HIS A 416 14.95 -4.18 9.63
CA HIS A 416 15.46 -3.18 10.57
C HIS A 416 14.33 -2.47 11.26
N LEU A 417 13.28 -2.07 10.53
CA LEU A 417 12.07 -1.51 11.11
C LEU A 417 11.49 -2.43 12.19
N ARG A 418 11.38 -3.73 11.90
CA ARG A 418 10.87 -4.73 12.86
C ARG A 418 11.75 -4.83 14.10
N ARG A 419 13.07 -4.93 13.93
CA ARG A 419 14.03 -4.95 15.05
C ARG A 419 13.97 -3.67 15.87
N THR A 420 13.85 -2.51 15.24
CA THR A 420 13.72 -1.22 15.92
C THR A 420 12.42 -1.14 16.73
N LEU A 421 11.28 -1.56 16.16
CA LEU A 421 10.01 -1.59 16.90
C LEU A 421 10.06 -2.54 18.09
N SER A 422 10.63 -3.73 17.89
CA SER A 422 10.88 -4.70 18.97
C SER A 422 11.74 -4.08 20.07
N ALA A 423 12.86 -3.44 19.70
CA ALA A 423 13.75 -2.78 20.66
C ALA A 423 13.05 -1.67 21.45
N CYS A 424 12.21 -0.85 20.80
CA CYS A 424 11.46 0.21 21.48
C CYS A 424 10.45 -0.33 22.50
N LEU A 425 9.82 -1.48 22.22
CA LEU A 425 8.86 -2.11 23.12
C LEU A 425 9.55 -2.90 24.24
N GLN A 426 10.73 -3.46 23.99
CA GLN A 426 11.53 -4.21 24.97
C GLN A 426 12.32 -3.30 25.91
N SER A 427 12.82 -2.14 25.46
CA SER A 427 13.62 -1.22 26.29
C SER A 427 12.85 -0.61 27.44
N ALA A 428 11.52 -0.64 27.39
CA ALA A 428 10.65 -0.16 28.45
C ALA A 428 10.47 -1.16 29.62
N SER A 429 11.02 -2.38 29.51
CA SER A 429 10.95 -3.43 30.55
C SER A 429 12.20 -3.53 31.42
N SER A 430 13.26 -2.77 31.14
CA SER A 430 14.52 -2.84 31.89
C SER A 430 14.54 -1.84 33.04
N GLY A 431 14.30 -2.34 34.26
CA GLY A 431 14.60 -1.60 35.50
C GLY A 431 16.08 -1.24 35.59
N GLY A 432 16.41 -0.20 36.36
CA GLY A 432 17.80 0.18 36.63
C GLY A 432 18.57 -0.95 37.31
N ALA A 433 19.90 -0.94 37.19
CA ALA A 433 20.75 -1.95 37.83
C ALA A 433 20.52 -1.96 39.36
N GLY A 434 19.95 -3.06 39.88
CA GLY A 434 19.67 -3.25 41.30
C GLY A 434 18.18 -3.28 41.69
N GLU A 435 17.27 -2.98 40.77
CA GLU A 435 15.81 -3.11 41.01
C GLU A 435 15.27 -4.45 40.47
N PRO A 436 14.26 -5.04 41.12
CA PRO A 436 13.55 -6.18 40.55
C PRO A 436 12.94 -5.78 39.19
N PRO A 437 12.95 -6.66 38.18
CA PRO A 437 12.37 -6.35 36.88
C PRO A 437 10.91 -5.97 37.08
N ALA A 438 10.58 -4.70 36.80
CA ALA A 438 9.19 -4.26 36.75
C ALA A 438 8.46 -5.07 35.66
N PRO A 439 7.17 -5.40 35.85
CA PRO A 439 6.42 -6.12 34.82
C PRO A 439 6.54 -5.36 33.50
N ALA A 440 6.81 -6.10 32.42
CA ALA A 440 7.03 -5.56 31.08
C ALA A 440 5.93 -4.58 30.70
N ARG A 441 6.20 -3.28 30.82
CA ARG A 441 5.27 -2.22 30.42
C ARG A 441 5.92 -1.57 29.22
N GLY A 442 5.21 -1.60 28.08
CA GLY A 442 5.69 -1.16 26.77
C GLY A 442 6.05 0.34 26.70
N LEU A 443 5.85 0.96 25.54
CA LEU A 443 6.24 2.37 25.33
C LEU A 443 5.73 3.32 26.45
N PRO A 444 6.49 4.38 26.79
CA PRO A 444 6.03 5.34 27.78
C PRO A 444 4.68 5.97 27.36
N PRO A 445 3.78 6.32 28.30
CA PRO A 445 2.44 6.82 27.98
C PRO A 445 2.40 7.99 26.98
N GLY A 446 3.37 8.91 27.05
CA GLY A 446 3.52 10.04 26.12
C GLY A 446 4.35 9.73 24.86
N SER A 447 4.56 8.46 24.51
CA SER A 447 5.23 8.10 23.26
C SER A 447 4.34 8.43 22.05
N PRO A 448 4.84 9.18 21.06
CA PRO A 448 4.11 9.45 19.82
C PRO A 448 3.74 8.20 19.00
N LEU A 449 4.43 7.08 19.24
CA LEU A 449 4.20 5.80 18.57
C LEU A 449 3.06 4.99 19.21
N LEU A 450 2.75 5.25 20.49
CA LEU A 450 1.81 4.45 21.27
C LEU A 450 0.38 4.47 20.71
N PRO A 451 -0.21 5.62 20.30
CA PRO A 451 -1.57 5.65 19.75
C PRO A 451 -1.70 4.80 18.47
N LEU A 452 -0.69 4.84 17.61
CA LEU A 452 -0.67 4.08 16.36
C LEU A 452 -0.60 2.56 16.62
N LEU A 453 0.26 2.13 17.55
CA LEU A 453 0.36 0.72 17.92
C LEU A 453 -0.89 0.22 18.65
N GLY A 454 -1.49 1.06 19.51
CA GLY A 454 -2.79 0.77 20.10
C GLY A 454 -3.85 0.53 19.03
N GLN A 455 -3.89 1.37 18.00
CA GLN A 455 -4.83 1.20 16.89
C GLN A 455 -4.63 -0.12 16.12
N LEU A 456 -3.38 -0.58 15.96
CA LEU A 456 -3.08 -1.87 15.35
C LEU A 456 -3.58 -3.05 16.18
N CYS A 457 -3.42 -3.03 17.50
CA CYS A 457 -3.97 -4.08 18.37
C CYS A 457 -5.50 -4.15 18.28
N LEU A 458 -6.15 -2.99 18.16
CA LEU A 458 -7.60 -2.92 18.04
C LEU A 458 -8.13 -3.39 16.67
N ASP A 459 -7.28 -3.49 15.64
CA ASP A 459 -7.70 -4.08 14.37
C ASP A 459 -8.07 -5.57 14.54
N ASP A 460 -7.47 -6.31 15.51
CA ASP A 460 -7.85 -7.72 15.76
C ASP A 460 -9.22 -7.85 16.35
N PHE A 461 -9.52 -6.95 17.28
CA PHE A 461 -10.85 -6.81 17.81
C PHE A 461 -11.86 -6.52 16.68
N ASP A 462 -11.58 -5.54 15.81
CA ASP A 462 -12.47 -5.16 14.72
C ASP A 462 -12.77 -6.33 13.77
N ARG A 463 -11.73 -7.06 13.32
CA ARG A 463 -11.90 -8.19 12.41
C ARG A 463 -12.69 -9.33 13.06
N ARG A 464 -12.38 -9.65 14.32
CA ARG A 464 -13.11 -10.70 15.07
C ARG A 464 -14.56 -10.31 15.27
N LEU A 465 -14.83 -9.06 15.64
CA LEU A 465 -16.18 -8.53 15.82
C LEU A 465 -16.97 -8.58 14.50
N ALA A 466 -16.36 -8.17 13.38
CA ALA A 466 -16.99 -8.25 12.06
C ALA A 466 -17.33 -9.70 11.67
N ALA A 467 -16.48 -10.68 12.04
CA ALA A 467 -16.71 -12.09 11.77
C ALA A 467 -17.85 -12.68 12.62
N VAL A 468 -17.96 -12.31 13.90
CA VAL A 468 -19.03 -12.82 14.80
C VAL A 468 -20.34 -12.03 14.69
N ALA A 469 -20.30 -10.82 14.11
CA ALA A 469 -21.46 -9.94 13.90
C ALA A 469 -21.54 -9.43 12.45
N PRO A 470 -21.69 -10.32 11.44
CA PRO A 470 -21.62 -9.94 10.02
C PRO A 470 -22.76 -9.01 9.55
N GLY A 471 -23.87 -8.97 10.28
CA GLY A 471 -24.99 -8.05 10.05
C GLY A 471 -24.85 -6.69 10.73
N ALA A 472 -23.74 -6.44 11.44
CA ALA A 472 -23.49 -5.18 12.12
C ALA A 472 -22.44 -4.33 11.37
N ARG A 473 -22.55 -3.01 11.52
CA ARG A 473 -21.51 -2.05 11.11
C ARG A 473 -20.75 -1.58 12.35
N ILE A 474 -19.42 -1.57 12.26
CA ILE A 474 -18.52 -1.14 13.33
C ILE A 474 -17.95 0.22 12.93
N VAL A 475 -18.10 1.22 13.79
CA VAL A 475 -17.43 2.52 13.67
C VAL A 475 -16.63 2.73 14.96
N ARG A 476 -15.30 2.84 14.87
CA ARG A 476 -14.41 2.90 16.04
C ARG A 476 -13.46 4.10 16.01
N HIS A 477 -13.33 4.73 17.17
CA HIS A 477 -12.35 5.75 17.46
C HIS A 477 -11.57 5.40 18.75
N ALA A 478 -10.30 5.01 18.60
CA ALA A 478 -9.50 4.48 19.70
C ALA A 478 -10.26 3.34 20.43
N GLY A 479 -10.35 3.39 21.76
CA GLY A 479 -11.09 2.41 22.58
C GLY A 479 -12.62 2.51 22.50
N HIS A 480 -13.18 3.59 21.93
CA HIS A 480 -14.62 3.77 21.80
C HIS A 480 -15.13 3.24 20.47
N PHE A 481 -16.20 2.45 20.46
CA PHE A 481 -16.82 1.98 19.22
C PHE A 481 -18.35 1.93 19.29
N THR A 482 -18.95 2.12 18.11
CA THR A 482 -20.38 2.05 17.87
C THR A 482 -20.69 0.85 16.98
N LEU A 483 -21.63 0.01 17.42
CA LEU A 483 -22.23 -1.05 16.63
C LEU A 483 -23.60 -0.62 16.13
N LEU A 484 -23.78 -0.66 14.81
CA LEU A 484 -25.09 -0.44 14.19
C LEU A 484 -25.65 -1.75 13.65
N ALA A 485 -26.91 -2.04 13.95
CA ALA A 485 -27.60 -3.24 13.46
C ALA A 485 -29.02 -2.92 12.96
N ASP A 486 -29.58 -3.82 12.16
CA ASP A 486 -30.97 -3.74 11.71
C ASP A 486 -31.99 -3.97 12.85
N LYS A 487 -33.30 -3.93 12.53
CA LYS A 487 -34.37 -4.13 13.52
C LYS A 487 -34.34 -5.52 14.17
N GLY A 488 -33.86 -6.54 13.47
CA GLY A 488 -33.82 -7.94 13.90
C GLY A 488 -32.64 -8.26 14.82
N GLY A 489 -31.58 -7.46 14.81
CA GLY A 489 -30.43 -7.62 15.69
C GLY A 489 -30.79 -7.48 17.19
N SER A 490 -30.56 -8.54 17.98
CA SER A 490 -30.70 -8.46 19.44
C SER A 490 -29.54 -7.67 20.03
N ALA A 491 -29.85 -6.61 20.80
CA ALA A 491 -28.86 -5.81 21.52
C ALA A 491 -28.02 -6.68 22.47
N GLN A 492 -28.64 -7.69 23.08
CA GLN A 492 -27.95 -8.62 23.96
C GLN A 492 -27.01 -9.55 23.20
N ALA A 493 -27.42 -10.06 22.04
CA ALA A 493 -26.56 -10.88 21.20
C ALA A 493 -25.33 -10.08 20.71
N LEU A 494 -25.52 -8.83 20.30
CA LEU A 494 -24.42 -7.95 19.88
C LEU A 494 -23.46 -7.65 21.03
N ARG A 495 -23.98 -7.45 22.25
CA ARG A 495 -23.16 -7.28 23.46
C ARG A 495 -22.33 -8.53 23.76
N GLU A 496 -22.93 -9.71 23.68
CA GLU A 496 -22.22 -10.99 23.87
C GLU A 496 -21.16 -11.21 22.79
N GLN A 497 -21.47 -10.90 21.53
CA GLN A 497 -20.52 -10.96 20.41
C GLN A 497 -19.35 -10.00 20.61
N ALA A 498 -19.62 -8.75 21.01
CA ALA A 498 -18.60 -7.76 21.33
C ALA A 498 -17.71 -8.22 22.50
N GLY A 499 -18.30 -8.76 23.57
CA GLY A 499 -17.57 -9.30 24.71
C GLY A 499 -16.69 -10.49 24.33
N LYS A 500 -17.20 -11.43 23.52
CA LYS A 500 -16.43 -12.57 22.99
C LYS A 500 -15.27 -12.11 22.11
N ALA A 501 -15.51 -11.12 21.23
CA ALA A 501 -14.47 -10.57 20.37
C ALA A 501 -13.38 -9.85 21.18
N ALA A 502 -13.76 -9.05 22.18
CA ALA A 502 -12.84 -8.36 23.07
C ALA A 502 -11.99 -9.37 23.86
N ALA A 503 -12.62 -10.35 24.50
CA ALA A 503 -11.91 -11.39 25.25
C ALA A 503 -10.94 -12.20 24.38
N ALA A 504 -11.35 -12.56 23.15
CA ALA A 504 -10.49 -13.25 22.19
C ALA A 504 -9.32 -12.38 21.68
N ALA A 505 -9.44 -11.05 21.76
CA ALA A 505 -8.35 -10.10 21.51
C ALA A 505 -7.54 -9.77 22.78
N GLY A 506 -7.85 -10.38 23.93
CA GLY A 506 -7.21 -10.11 25.21
C GLY A 506 -7.51 -8.71 25.75
N LEU A 507 -8.70 -8.19 25.44
CA LEU A 507 -9.25 -6.91 25.87
C LEU A 507 -10.53 -7.14 26.71
N ALA A 508 -10.97 -6.12 27.43
CA ALA A 508 -12.25 -6.12 28.14
C ALA A 508 -13.10 -4.92 27.73
N LEU A 509 -14.42 -5.02 27.95
CA LEU A 509 -15.34 -3.89 27.80
C LEU A 509 -15.50 -3.18 29.14
N GLU A 510 -15.54 -1.84 29.12
CA GLU A 510 -15.87 -1.04 30.30
C GLU A 510 -17.31 -1.31 30.78
N PRO A 511 -17.53 -1.41 32.10
CA PRO A 511 -18.86 -1.57 32.68
C PRO A 511 -19.67 -0.27 32.58
N GLY A 512 -20.55 -0.14 31.58
CA GLY A 512 -21.41 1.07 31.50
C GLY A 512 -22.13 1.31 30.17
N GLN A 513 -22.49 0.24 29.45
CA GLN A 513 -22.95 0.33 28.06
C GLN A 513 -24.27 1.10 27.90
N LYS A 514 -24.34 1.97 26.88
CA LYS A 514 -25.56 2.69 26.49
C LYS A 514 -26.11 2.11 25.19
N ALA A 515 -27.21 1.36 25.28
CA ALA A 515 -27.99 0.97 24.11
C ALA A 515 -29.02 2.07 23.81
N ARG A 516 -29.03 2.59 22.57
CA ARG A 516 -30.02 3.58 22.12
C ARG A 516 -30.75 3.06 20.87
N ARG A 517 -32.04 3.34 20.76
CA ARG A 517 -32.74 3.22 19.47
C ARG A 517 -32.35 4.44 18.64
N ALA A 518 -32.06 4.22 17.34
CA ALA A 518 -31.88 5.32 16.42
C ALA A 518 -33.16 6.19 16.40
N PRO A 519 -33.04 7.51 16.30
CA PRO A 519 -34.21 8.37 16.20
C PRO A 519 -35.06 7.97 15.00
N VAL A 520 -36.38 7.95 15.18
CA VAL A 520 -37.34 7.48 14.17
C VAL A 520 -37.54 8.52 13.06
N ASP A 521 -37.22 9.80 13.33
CA ASP A 521 -37.50 10.93 12.45
C ASP A 521 -36.29 11.86 12.31
N GLY A 522 -35.37 11.57 11.38
CA GLY A 522 -34.42 12.54 10.80
C GLY A 522 -33.49 13.34 11.73
N SER A 523 -33.51 13.14 13.04
CA SER A 523 -32.69 13.90 13.99
C SER A 523 -31.26 13.37 13.99
N GLU A 524 -30.30 14.28 13.92
CA GLU A 524 -28.87 14.00 13.91
C GLU A 524 -28.42 13.13 15.10
N TYR A 525 -27.48 12.24 14.82
CA TYR A 525 -26.72 11.50 15.82
C TYR A 525 -26.06 12.53 16.75
N PRO A 526 -26.16 12.40 18.09
CA PRO A 526 -25.82 13.47 19.06
C PRO A 526 -24.32 13.79 19.19
N GLY A 527 -23.53 13.52 18.15
CA GLY A 527 -22.08 13.69 18.13
C GLY A 527 -21.33 12.48 18.69
N PRO A 528 -19.99 12.44 18.51
CA PRO A 528 -19.17 11.37 19.03
C PRO A 528 -19.23 11.30 20.57
N PRO A 529 -18.86 10.16 21.19
CA PRO A 529 -18.83 10.04 22.65
C PRO A 529 -17.94 11.13 23.33
N PRO A 530 -17.98 11.31 24.66
CA PRO A 530 -17.09 12.23 25.38
C PRO A 530 -15.62 11.75 25.41
N VAL A 531 -14.65 12.66 25.57
CA VAL A 531 -13.20 12.34 25.61
C VAL A 531 -12.86 11.65 26.95
N PRO A 532 -12.23 10.46 26.95
CA PRO A 532 -11.72 9.88 28.19
C PRO A 532 -10.58 10.75 28.75
N SER A 533 -10.52 10.92 30.07
CA SER A 533 -9.63 11.85 30.78
C SER A 533 -8.14 11.67 30.44
N TYR A 534 -7.70 10.48 30.04
CA TYR A 534 -6.31 10.20 29.66
C TYR A 534 -5.93 10.66 28.23
N GLN A 535 -6.90 10.98 27.36
CA GLN A 535 -6.63 11.47 26.00
C GLN A 535 -6.51 12.99 25.89
N ALA A 536 -6.84 13.74 26.95
CA ALA A 536 -6.75 15.21 26.96
C ALA A 536 -5.31 15.74 26.77
N HIS A 537 -4.29 14.88 26.88
CA HIS A 537 -2.87 15.25 26.75
C HIS A 537 -2.19 14.72 25.49
N THR A 538 -2.93 14.05 24.58
CA THR A 538 -2.35 13.39 23.39
C THR A 538 -3.01 13.74 22.06
N GLU A 539 -3.97 14.67 22.04
CA GLU A 539 -4.41 15.28 20.78
C GLU A 539 -3.35 16.28 20.26
N PRO A 540 -3.11 16.32 18.93
CA PRO A 540 -2.07 17.15 18.31
C PRO A 540 -2.30 18.66 18.40
#